data_AF-A0A932L3R8-F1
#
_entry.id   AF-A0A932L3R8-F1
#
_cell.length_a   1.000
_cell.length_b   1.000
_cell.length_c   1.000
_cell.angle_alpha   90.00
_cell.angle_beta   90.00
_cell.angle_gamma   90.00
#
_symmetry.space_group_name_H-M   'P 1'
#
loop_
_entity.id
_entity.type
_entity.pdbx_description
1 polymer ?
#
loop_
_entity_poly.entity_id
_entity_poly.type
_entity_poly.pdbx_seq_one_letter_code
_entity_poly.pdbx_strand_id
1 'polypeptide(L)'
;MTERWYLKTGCLRAVGSVFGLAMLATQAMAAGIAGVGVNPGDVSITSVSQSGSYTLVCGNGGTVDFGSIAAGQSAHVTSGALGNCNKQAIWVQVGASTACKWLTDYRTDYAPIDFNVNPSTGDCTTGQAPLPPDPTPTPTPTPTPTGKFILGGWVGDDGWTTPLPASAGQLDLLNLGYITCISSLRNGPCKSPGLRNANDGPPAALAQAAKVVTYVLGGDGCNSDGWDVDAVVNAGGGRWGGVDIDKECSMDQAKINATIQALTAKNKTSVITYLTDIDKSWLAQVQPAPTYYAAMAFWGAEFCSASRPAQGCVRGPGGLPYETFIPNMIKDSLKSIGAGNSRKMILGLHAVGSNEATVDFWCGQVKANNLGGVFVSFIEKMQPALFTRLRACLAD
;
A
#
# COMPACT_ATOMS: atom_id res chain seq x y z
N MET A 1 -55.33 36.71 -49.49
CA MET A 1 -55.49 38.13 -49.17
C MET A 1 -55.18 38.27 -47.68
N THR A 2 -54.00 38.74 -47.29
CA THR A 2 -53.74 40.16 -46.91
C THR A 2 -54.82 40.66 -45.93
N GLU A 3 -54.56 41.14 -44.71
CA GLU A 3 -53.42 41.90 -44.20
C GLU A 3 -53.65 42.20 -42.69
N ARG A 4 -52.54 42.42 -41.97
CA ARG A 4 -52.24 43.47 -40.96
C ARG A 4 -52.95 43.57 -39.59
N TRP A 5 -52.08 43.47 -38.56
CA TRP A 5 -51.76 44.40 -37.44
C TRP A 5 -52.87 45.15 -36.68
N TYR A 6 -52.80 45.15 -35.34
CA TYR A 6 -52.76 46.31 -34.40
C TYR A 6 -52.67 45.75 -32.95
N LEU A 7 -51.59 45.96 -32.18
CA LEU A 7 -51.32 47.09 -31.25
C LEU A 7 -52.37 47.27 -30.14
N LYS A 8 -51.97 47.08 -28.86
CA LYS A 8 -52.31 47.91 -27.67
C LYS A 8 -51.81 47.25 -26.37
N THR A 9 -50.79 47.78 -25.68
CA THR A 9 -50.71 48.93 -24.74
C THR A 9 -50.83 48.54 -23.26
N GLY A 10 -49.90 49.07 -22.46
CA GLY A 10 -49.95 49.17 -20.99
C GLY A 10 -48.53 49.03 -20.40
N CYS A 11 -47.68 50.06 -20.27
CA CYS A 11 -47.72 51.17 -19.27
C CYS A 11 -47.96 50.65 -17.84
N LEU A 12 -47.25 50.98 -16.76
CA LEU A 12 -46.21 51.98 -16.43
C LEU A 12 -45.77 51.63 -14.98
N ARG A 13 -44.50 51.51 -14.61
CA ARG A 13 -43.68 52.43 -13.75
C ARG A 13 -42.56 51.55 -13.16
N ALA A 14 -41.26 51.76 -13.42
CA ALA A 14 -40.37 52.85 -13.02
C ALA A 14 -40.16 52.98 -11.51
N VAL A 15 -39.08 52.37 -10.98
CA VAL A 15 -38.13 52.99 -10.02
C VAL A 15 -36.75 52.34 -10.23
N GLY A 16 -35.71 53.16 -10.32
CA GLY A 16 -34.35 52.78 -10.72
C GLY A 16 -33.53 52.03 -9.67
N SER A 17 -32.42 51.46 -10.12
CA SER A 17 -31.16 51.38 -9.36
C SER A 17 -30.01 50.97 -10.29
N VAL A 18 -28.87 51.54 -9.96
CA VAL A 18 -27.61 51.63 -10.70
C VAL A 18 -26.82 50.31 -10.68
N PHE A 19 -26.11 50.08 -11.79
CA PHE A 19 -24.92 49.25 -11.99
C PHE A 19 -24.42 48.39 -10.82
N GLY A 20 -24.39 47.08 -11.06
CA GLY A 20 -23.57 46.12 -10.33
C GLY A 20 -23.35 44.89 -11.20
N LEU A 21 -22.18 44.81 -11.82
CA LEU A 21 -21.72 43.67 -12.62
C LEU A 21 -21.60 42.45 -11.69
N ALA A 22 -22.57 41.54 -11.73
CA ALA A 22 -22.47 40.27 -11.00
C ALA A 22 -21.62 39.30 -11.84
N MET A 23 -20.32 39.27 -11.56
CA MET A 23 -19.50 38.09 -11.85
C MET A 23 -20.03 36.95 -10.98
N LEU A 24 -20.80 36.04 -11.57
CA LEU A 24 -21.01 34.72 -11.00
C LEU A 24 -19.69 33.95 -11.16
N ALA A 25 -18.89 33.96 -10.10
CA ALA A 25 -17.81 33.00 -9.93
C ALA A 25 -18.43 31.60 -9.80
N THR A 26 -18.48 30.85 -10.91
CA THR A 26 -18.71 29.41 -10.84
C THR A 26 -17.49 28.79 -10.16
N GLN A 27 -17.72 28.28 -8.95
CA GLN A 27 -16.72 27.52 -8.20
C GLN A 27 -16.23 26.34 -9.04
N ALA A 28 -14.92 26.26 -9.25
CA ALA A 28 -14.27 25.08 -9.77
C ALA A 28 -14.39 23.96 -8.73
N MET A 29 -15.26 22.99 -8.97
CA MET A 29 -15.23 21.73 -8.23
C MET A 29 -14.11 20.88 -8.79
N ALA A 30 -13.00 20.78 -8.07
CA ALA A 30 -11.95 19.81 -8.32
C ALA A 30 -12.46 18.43 -7.88
N ALA A 31 -12.80 17.57 -8.83
CA ALA A 31 -13.04 16.16 -8.60
C ALA A 31 -11.75 15.39 -8.92
N GLY A 32 -11.14 14.77 -7.92
CA GLY A 32 -10.02 13.85 -8.09
C GLY A 32 -10.38 12.51 -7.45
N ILE A 33 -10.47 11.46 -8.27
CA ILE A 33 -10.63 10.09 -7.79
C ILE A 33 -9.72 9.19 -8.64
N ALA A 34 -8.87 8.42 -7.94
CA ALA A 34 -7.90 7.49 -8.52
C ALA A 34 -8.59 6.18 -8.96
N GLY A 35 -8.25 5.71 -10.16
CA GLY A 35 -8.64 4.39 -10.68
C GLY A 35 -7.44 3.43 -10.74
N VAL A 36 -7.70 2.14 -10.53
CA VAL A 36 -6.71 1.06 -10.51
C VAL A 36 -6.79 0.24 -11.80
N GLY A 37 -5.74 0.31 -12.62
CA GLY A 37 -5.48 -0.68 -13.67
C GLY A 37 -4.76 -1.89 -13.08
N VAL A 38 -5.11 -3.09 -13.54
CA VAL A 38 -4.65 -4.38 -12.97
C VAL A 38 -3.58 -5.07 -13.82
N ASN A 39 -3.18 -4.53 -14.99
CA ASN A 39 -2.13 -5.11 -15.83
C ASN A 39 -1.08 -4.11 -16.35
N PRO A 40 0.16 -4.57 -16.66
CA PRO A 40 1.21 -3.72 -17.20
C PRO A 40 0.83 -3.14 -18.57
N GLY A 41 0.99 -1.82 -18.74
CA GLY A 41 0.74 -1.12 -20.01
C GLY A 41 -0.69 -0.61 -20.20
N ASP A 42 -1.54 -0.69 -19.19
CA ASP A 42 -2.89 -0.16 -19.20
C ASP A 42 -2.88 1.39 -19.19
N VAL A 43 -3.74 2.01 -20.01
CA VAL A 43 -3.92 3.47 -20.03
C VAL A 43 -5.33 3.78 -19.54
N SER A 44 -5.43 4.62 -18.51
CA SER A 44 -6.69 5.08 -17.95
C SER A 44 -6.84 6.59 -18.12
N ILE A 45 -8.00 7.04 -18.60
CA ILE A 45 -8.40 8.44 -18.62
C ILE A 45 -9.25 8.67 -17.36
N THR A 46 -8.67 9.34 -16.36
CA THR A 46 -9.31 9.58 -15.07
C THR A 46 -10.10 10.89 -15.11
N SER A 47 -11.29 10.81 -15.72
CA SER A 47 -12.27 11.89 -15.89
C SER A 47 -12.01 12.83 -17.07
N VAL A 48 -13.07 13.10 -17.84
CA VAL A 48 -13.07 14.13 -18.88
C VAL A 48 -14.02 15.25 -18.48
N SER A 49 -13.62 16.51 -18.68
CA SER A 49 -14.43 17.67 -18.31
C SER A 49 -15.51 18.01 -19.34
N GLN A 50 -15.46 17.40 -20.53
CA GLN A 50 -16.43 17.55 -21.60
C GLN A 50 -16.75 16.17 -22.18
N SER A 51 -18.01 15.97 -22.60
CA SER A 51 -18.38 14.76 -23.31
C SER A 51 -17.84 14.79 -24.73
N GLY A 52 -17.20 13.70 -25.19
CA GLY A 52 -16.63 13.64 -26.53
C GLY A 52 -16.16 12.25 -26.91
N SER A 53 -15.80 12.07 -28.19
CA SER A 53 -15.11 10.87 -28.65
C SER A 53 -13.61 11.08 -28.50
N TYR A 54 -12.95 10.14 -27.83
CA TYR A 54 -11.54 10.20 -27.51
C TYR A 54 -10.78 9.10 -28.21
N THR A 55 -9.75 9.46 -28.97
CA THR A 55 -8.89 8.50 -29.66
C THR A 55 -7.44 8.68 -29.23
N LEU A 56 -6.80 7.59 -28.80
CA LEU A 56 -5.36 7.52 -28.64
C LEU A 56 -4.73 7.43 -30.03
N VAL A 57 -3.81 8.33 -30.36
CA VAL A 57 -2.99 8.20 -31.56
C VAL A 57 -1.56 7.89 -31.14
N CYS A 58 -1.02 6.79 -31.64
CA CYS A 58 0.34 6.37 -31.38
C CYS A 58 1.30 6.98 -32.40
N GLY A 59 2.56 7.24 -32.01
CA GLY A 59 3.57 7.85 -32.88
C GLY A 59 3.86 7.13 -34.21
N ASN A 60 3.47 5.85 -34.33
CA ASN A 60 3.60 5.06 -35.55
C ASN A 60 2.36 5.13 -36.48
N GLY A 61 1.35 5.94 -36.13
CA GLY A 61 0.10 6.08 -36.89
C GLY A 61 -1.00 5.08 -36.50
N GLY A 62 -0.76 4.20 -35.51
CA GLY A 62 -1.82 3.36 -34.93
C GLY A 62 -2.81 4.19 -34.12
N THR A 63 -4.08 3.79 -34.10
CA THR A 63 -5.12 4.45 -33.29
C THR A 63 -5.83 3.43 -32.39
N VAL A 64 -6.14 3.85 -31.16
CA VAL A 64 -7.00 3.09 -30.25
C VAL A 64 -8.15 3.99 -29.83
N ASP A 65 -9.36 3.60 -30.20
CA ASP A 65 -10.58 4.36 -29.91
C ASP A 65 -11.13 4.00 -28.52
N PHE A 66 -11.30 5.01 -27.65
CA PHE A 66 -11.95 4.83 -26.35
C PHE A 66 -13.48 4.98 -26.45
N GLY A 67 -13.99 5.30 -27.64
CA GLY A 67 -15.39 5.62 -27.85
C GLY A 67 -15.78 6.97 -27.25
N SER A 68 -17.08 7.14 -27.03
CA SER A 68 -17.63 8.38 -26.44
C SER A 68 -17.58 8.31 -24.92
N ILE A 69 -16.85 9.22 -24.29
CA ILE A 69 -16.75 9.34 -22.84
C ILE A 69 -17.56 10.56 -22.42
N ALA A 70 -18.50 10.41 -21.49
CA ALA A 70 -19.27 11.54 -20.98
C ALA A 70 -18.48 12.35 -19.94
N ALA A 71 -18.80 13.63 -19.78
CA ALA A 71 -18.20 14.47 -18.75
C ALA A 71 -18.32 13.83 -17.35
N GLY A 72 -17.20 13.78 -16.62
CA GLY A 72 -17.09 13.15 -15.30
C GLY A 72 -16.91 11.63 -15.32
N GLN A 73 -16.85 10.99 -16.50
CA GLN A 73 -16.59 9.55 -16.62
C GLN A 73 -15.13 9.24 -16.94
N SER A 74 -14.68 8.07 -16.50
CA SER A 74 -13.36 7.52 -16.80
C SER A 74 -13.47 6.42 -17.85
N ALA A 75 -12.43 6.26 -18.65
CA ALA A 75 -12.30 5.14 -19.60
C ALA A 75 -10.95 4.44 -19.39
N HIS A 76 -10.94 3.13 -19.57
CA HIS A 76 -9.75 2.30 -19.38
C HIS A 76 -9.55 1.42 -20.61
N VAL A 77 -8.34 1.42 -21.16
CA VAL A 77 -7.92 0.49 -22.21
C VAL A 77 -6.87 -0.45 -21.66
N THR A 78 -7.07 -1.74 -21.88
CA THR A 78 -6.14 -2.78 -21.45
C THR A 78 -5.02 -2.97 -22.45
N SER A 79 -3.84 -3.33 -21.96
CA SER A 79 -2.57 -3.40 -22.70
C SER A 79 -2.61 -4.28 -23.96
N GLY A 80 -3.53 -5.26 -24.03
CA GLY A 80 -3.75 -6.08 -25.22
C GLY A 80 -4.15 -5.29 -26.47
N ALA A 81 -4.76 -4.10 -26.31
CA ALA A 81 -5.16 -3.24 -27.43
C ALA A 81 -4.07 -2.25 -27.87
N LEU A 82 -3.02 -2.06 -27.07
CA LEU A 82 -2.02 -1.01 -27.28
C LEU A 82 -0.81 -1.44 -28.12
N GLY A 83 -0.61 -2.75 -28.34
CA GLY A 83 0.43 -3.26 -29.23
C GLY A 83 1.80 -2.59 -29.07
N ASN A 84 2.38 -2.10 -30.18
CA ASN A 84 3.68 -1.41 -30.20
C ASN A 84 3.63 0.08 -29.75
N CYS A 85 2.50 0.57 -29.24
CA CYS A 85 2.35 1.97 -28.82
C CYS A 85 3.13 2.31 -27.54
N ASN A 86 3.62 1.31 -26.80
CA ASN A 86 4.34 1.46 -25.52
C ASN A 86 5.74 2.11 -25.63
N LYS A 87 6.17 2.57 -26.82
CA LYS A 87 7.50 3.13 -27.07
C LYS A 87 7.49 4.49 -27.80
N GLN A 88 6.37 5.17 -27.95
CA GLN A 88 6.35 6.44 -28.70
C GLN A 88 5.37 7.46 -28.11
N ALA A 89 5.57 8.73 -28.46
CA ALA A 89 4.73 9.85 -28.00
C ALA A 89 3.25 9.57 -28.25
N ILE A 90 2.44 9.78 -27.21
CA ILE A 90 1.00 9.54 -27.18
C ILE A 90 0.27 10.87 -27.35
N TRP A 91 -0.80 10.86 -28.15
CA TRP A 91 -1.64 12.03 -28.43
C TRP A 91 -3.10 11.67 -28.18
N VAL A 92 -3.89 12.61 -27.67
CA VAL A 92 -5.33 12.41 -27.43
C VAL A 92 -6.12 13.31 -28.36
N GLN A 93 -6.90 12.74 -29.28
CA GLN A 93 -7.81 13.55 -30.11
C GLN A 93 -9.18 13.66 -29.45
N VAL A 94 -9.76 14.85 -29.51
CA VAL A 94 -11.16 15.13 -29.11
C VAL A 94 -11.87 15.69 -30.34
N GLY A 95 -12.66 14.84 -31.01
CA GLY A 95 -13.19 15.15 -32.34
C GLY A 95 -12.08 15.32 -33.39
N ALA A 96 -12.12 16.39 -34.19
CA ALA A 96 -11.10 16.69 -35.23
C ALA A 96 -9.87 17.45 -34.70
N SER A 97 -9.85 17.79 -33.40
CA SER A 97 -8.78 18.58 -32.79
C SER A 97 -7.86 17.68 -31.97
N THR A 98 -6.56 17.82 -32.21
CA THR A 98 -5.54 17.17 -31.38
C THR A 98 -5.39 17.92 -30.06
N ALA A 99 -5.78 17.28 -28.96
CA ALA A 99 -5.43 17.73 -27.62
C ALA A 99 -4.10 17.06 -27.21
N CYS A 100 -3.27 17.78 -26.46
CA CYS A 100 -2.04 17.25 -25.86
C CYS A 100 -0.96 16.81 -26.87
N LYS A 101 -0.09 17.77 -27.21
CA LYS A 101 1.07 17.60 -28.07
C LYS A 101 2.28 17.15 -27.25
N TRP A 102 2.99 16.10 -27.69
CA TRP A 102 4.31 15.71 -27.16
C TRP A 102 4.37 15.28 -25.69
N LEU A 103 3.61 14.24 -25.32
CA LEU A 103 3.88 13.52 -24.08
C LEU A 103 5.13 12.66 -24.25
N THR A 104 6.28 13.20 -23.87
CA THR A 104 7.52 12.44 -23.69
C THR A 104 7.73 12.17 -22.20
N ASP A 105 6.86 11.37 -21.59
CA ASP A 105 7.17 10.71 -20.34
C ASP A 105 7.39 9.23 -20.62
N TYR A 106 8.65 8.85 -20.69
CA TYR A 106 9.10 7.53 -21.08
C TYR A 106 9.43 6.76 -19.81
N ARG A 107 8.39 6.26 -19.13
CA ARG A 107 8.59 5.55 -17.87
C ARG A 107 8.81 4.06 -18.13
N THR A 108 9.97 3.56 -17.72
CA THR A 108 10.29 2.11 -17.73
C THR A 108 9.74 1.39 -16.50
N ASP A 109 9.03 2.10 -15.62
CA ASP A 109 8.55 1.63 -14.32
C ASP A 109 7.10 1.12 -14.34
N TYR A 110 6.44 1.18 -15.50
CA TYR A 110 5.12 0.61 -15.75
C TYR A 110 3.98 1.15 -14.86
N ALA A 111 4.10 2.36 -14.29
CA ALA A 111 3.03 2.99 -13.51
C ALA A 111 1.97 3.70 -14.40
N PRO A 112 0.69 3.79 -13.99
CA PRO A 112 -0.34 4.59 -14.67
C PRO A 112 0.05 6.08 -14.71
N ILE A 113 -0.12 6.74 -15.85
CA ILE A 113 0.15 8.18 -15.99
C ILE A 113 -1.18 8.92 -15.90
N ASP A 114 -1.33 9.76 -14.87
CA ASP A 114 -2.46 10.70 -14.76
C ASP A 114 -2.15 11.96 -15.59
N PHE A 115 -3.11 12.40 -16.40
CA PHE A 115 -3.01 13.62 -17.19
C PHE A 115 -4.16 14.57 -16.84
N ASN A 116 -3.83 15.86 -16.68
CA ASN A 116 -4.83 16.92 -16.58
C ASN A 116 -4.93 17.63 -17.94
N VAL A 117 -6.13 17.68 -18.50
CA VAL A 117 -6.41 18.43 -19.74
C VAL A 117 -7.05 19.77 -19.38
N ASN A 118 -6.41 20.88 -19.74
CA ASN A 118 -7.04 22.19 -19.61
C ASN A 118 -8.16 22.33 -20.67
N PRO A 119 -9.43 22.48 -20.27
CA PRO A 119 -10.56 22.50 -21.20
C PRO A 119 -10.65 23.76 -22.07
N SER A 120 -9.96 24.85 -21.72
CA SER A 120 -9.99 26.09 -22.49
C SER A 120 -8.86 26.21 -23.51
N THR A 121 -7.74 25.51 -23.29
CA THR A 121 -6.55 25.60 -24.16
C THR A 121 -6.20 24.28 -24.85
N GLY A 122 -6.69 23.13 -24.36
CA GLY A 122 -6.32 21.81 -24.87
C GLY A 122 -4.92 21.35 -24.45
N ASP A 123 -4.27 22.09 -23.55
CA ASP A 123 -2.95 21.75 -23.02
C ASP A 123 -3.05 20.61 -21.99
N CYS A 124 -2.08 19.69 -22.05
CA CYS A 124 -1.88 18.68 -21.01
C CYS A 124 -0.73 19.07 -20.09
N THR A 125 -0.89 18.82 -18.80
CA THR A 125 0.22 18.79 -17.85
C THR A 125 0.35 17.41 -17.22
N THR A 126 1.59 16.95 -17.03
CA THR A 126 1.92 15.85 -16.14
C THR A 126 2.27 16.44 -14.78
N GLY A 127 1.60 15.96 -13.72
CA GLY A 127 1.77 16.48 -12.37
C GLY A 127 0.56 16.24 -11.48
N GLN A 128 0.81 16.19 -10.18
CA GLN A 128 -0.25 16.04 -9.16
C GLN A 128 -1.27 17.17 -9.30
N ALA A 129 -2.56 16.82 -9.29
CA ALA A 129 -3.65 17.81 -9.30
C ALA A 129 -3.46 18.85 -8.17
N PRO A 130 -3.87 20.11 -8.36
CA PRO A 130 -3.76 21.14 -7.32
C PRO A 130 -4.39 20.67 -6.00
N LEU A 131 -3.65 20.80 -4.90
CA LEU A 131 -4.15 20.43 -3.58
C LEU A 131 -5.38 21.29 -3.21
N PRO A 132 -6.44 20.70 -2.63
CA PRO A 132 -7.60 21.44 -2.15
C PRO A 132 -7.20 22.46 -1.05
N PRO A 133 -8.00 23.52 -0.83
CA PRO A 133 -7.70 24.52 0.18
C PRO A 133 -7.54 23.92 1.59
N ASP A 134 -6.61 24.51 2.34
CA ASP A 134 -6.08 24.06 3.63
C ASP A 134 -7.18 23.62 4.63
N PRO A 135 -7.13 22.41 5.20
CA PRO A 135 -8.12 21.97 6.18
C PRO A 135 -8.10 22.83 7.44
N THR A 136 -9.31 23.10 7.95
CA THR A 136 -9.56 23.68 9.28
C THR A 136 -8.75 22.93 10.36
N PRO A 137 -8.17 23.62 11.37
CA PRO A 137 -7.25 23.02 12.33
C PRO A 137 -7.79 21.74 12.96
N THR A 138 -6.98 20.68 12.87
CA THR A 138 -7.20 19.36 13.48
C THR A 138 -7.31 19.48 15.00
N PRO A 139 -8.30 18.83 15.65
CA PRO A 139 -8.40 18.82 17.10
C PRO A 139 -7.16 18.19 17.75
N THR A 140 -6.77 18.75 18.90
CA THR A 140 -5.66 18.30 19.75
C THR A 140 -5.73 16.78 20.01
N PRO A 141 -4.61 16.04 19.87
CA PRO A 141 -4.61 14.59 20.04
C PRO A 141 -5.08 14.18 21.45
N THR A 142 -5.97 13.19 21.48
CA THR A 142 -6.38 12.48 22.69
C THR A 142 -5.16 11.73 23.27
N PRO A 143 -4.94 11.74 24.60
CA PRO A 143 -3.78 11.09 25.21
C PRO A 143 -3.68 9.61 24.82
N THR A 144 -2.49 9.26 24.33
CA THR A 144 -2.05 7.93 23.95
C THR A 144 -2.16 6.94 25.14
N PRO A 145 -2.76 5.75 24.97
CA PRO A 145 -2.69 4.70 25.99
C PRO A 145 -1.22 4.29 26.18
N THR A 146 -0.76 4.34 27.43
CA THR A 146 0.59 3.97 27.90
C THR A 146 0.75 2.46 27.85
N GLY A 147 1.01 1.92 26.66
CA GLY A 147 1.45 0.54 26.45
C GLY A 147 2.88 0.55 25.92
N LYS A 148 3.73 -0.34 26.44
CA LYS A 148 5.09 -0.53 25.94
C LYS A 148 5.03 -0.89 24.44
N PHE A 149 5.77 -0.18 23.60
CA PHE A 149 5.92 -0.56 22.20
C PHE A 149 6.60 -1.93 22.09
N ILE A 150 6.15 -2.75 21.15
CA ILE A 150 6.77 -4.06 20.92
C ILE A 150 8.03 -3.91 20.06
N LEU A 151 9.03 -4.72 20.38
CA LEU A 151 10.14 -4.99 19.47
C LEU A 151 10.05 -6.45 19.02
N GLY A 152 9.69 -6.62 17.75
CA GLY A 152 9.64 -7.92 17.09
C GLY A 152 10.79 -8.11 16.12
N GLY A 153 10.97 -9.35 15.66
CA GLY A 153 11.83 -9.63 14.53
C GLY A 153 11.49 -10.92 13.82
N TRP A 154 12.06 -11.07 12.64
CA TRP A 154 12.00 -12.29 11.86
C TRP A 154 13.41 -12.77 11.53
N VAL A 155 13.62 -14.07 11.74
CA VAL A 155 14.86 -14.77 11.38
C VAL A 155 14.63 -15.56 10.11
N GLY A 156 15.47 -15.28 9.12
CA GLY A 156 15.46 -15.95 7.83
C GLY A 156 15.60 -17.46 7.93
N ASP A 157 15.23 -18.14 6.85
CA ASP A 157 15.42 -19.58 6.69
C ASP A 157 16.89 -19.98 6.95
N ASP A 158 17.88 -19.21 6.51
CA ASP A 158 19.30 -19.47 6.78
C ASP A 158 19.71 -19.18 8.24
N GLY A 159 18.89 -18.44 8.98
CA GLY A 159 19.14 -18.03 10.36
C GLY A 159 18.52 -18.95 11.42
N TRP A 160 17.77 -19.99 11.03
CA TRP A 160 16.99 -20.84 11.95
C TRP A 160 17.80 -21.47 13.09
N THR A 161 19.11 -21.67 12.88
CA THR A 161 20.04 -22.21 13.89
C THR A 161 21.03 -21.16 14.43
N THR A 162 20.91 -19.91 13.99
CA THR A 162 21.82 -18.81 14.31
C THR A 162 21.31 -18.09 15.55
N PRO A 163 22.05 -18.09 16.67
CA PRO A 163 21.69 -17.30 17.83
C PRO A 163 21.61 -15.80 17.47
N LEU A 164 20.65 -15.09 18.05
CA LEU A 164 20.61 -13.64 17.92
C LEU A 164 21.80 -12.98 18.66
N PRO A 165 22.29 -11.83 18.19
CA PRO A 165 23.28 -11.05 18.92
C PRO A 165 22.81 -10.75 20.35
N ALA A 166 23.69 -10.77 21.35
CA ALA A 166 23.31 -10.48 22.74
C ALA A 166 22.64 -9.10 22.91
N SER A 167 23.04 -8.11 22.10
CA SER A 167 22.43 -6.78 22.02
C SER A 167 20.96 -6.81 21.56
N ALA A 168 20.56 -7.85 20.85
CA ALA A 168 19.17 -8.05 20.48
C ALA A 168 18.31 -8.31 21.72
N GLY A 169 18.86 -8.74 22.87
CA GLY A 169 18.13 -9.00 24.12
C GLY A 169 16.93 -9.94 23.97
N GLN A 170 16.04 -9.96 24.97
CA GLN A 170 14.75 -10.65 24.82
C GLN A 170 13.78 -9.80 24.01
N LEU A 171 13.32 -10.31 22.87
CA LEU A 171 12.31 -9.68 22.02
C LEU A 171 10.90 -9.92 22.58
N ASP A 172 9.94 -9.08 22.19
CA ASP A 172 8.53 -9.33 22.52
C ASP A 172 7.93 -10.40 21.59
N LEU A 173 8.37 -10.43 20.34
CA LEU A 173 7.92 -11.35 19.29
C LEU A 173 9.10 -11.78 18.41
N LEU A 174 9.19 -13.06 18.06
CA LEU A 174 10.15 -13.57 17.08
C LEU A 174 9.47 -14.54 16.14
N ASN A 175 9.48 -14.23 14.85
CA ASN A 175 8.99 -15.12 13.79
C ASN A 175 10.18 -15.88 13.21
N LEU A 176 10.02 -17.17 12.95
CA LEU A 176 11.08 -18.02 12.43
C LEU A 176 10.71 -18.56 11.04
N GLY A 177 11.67 -18.45 10.10
CA GLY A 177 11.72 -19.06 8.77
C GLY A 177 10.46 -18.89 7.93
N TYR A 178 10.22 -19.86 7.03
CA TYR A 178 9.02 -19.94 6.18
C TYR A 178 8.48 -21.36 6.07
N ILE A 179 7.17 -21.51 6.15
CA ILE A 179 6.44 -22.72 5.81
C ILE A 179 5.65 -22.45 4.52
N THR A 180 6.32 -22.63 3.38
CA THR A 180 5.73 -22.41 2.05
C THR A 180 5.02 -23.63 1.50
N CYS A 181 5.36 -24.85 1.95
CA CYS A 181 4.53 -26.03 1.73
C CYS A 181 3.56 -26.22 2.89
N ILE A 182 2.46 -25.48 2.81
CA ILE A 182 1.50 -25.33 3.90
C ILE A 182 0.79 -26.65 4.22
N SER A 183 0.44 -27.47 3.22
CA SER A 183 -0.28 -28.75 3.43
C SER A 183 0.51 -29.78 4.25
N SER A 184 1.84 -29.71 4.24
CA SER A 184 2.72 -30.60 5.03
C SER A 184 3.44 -29.91 6.18
N LEU A 185 3.18 -28.61 6.34
CA LEU A 185 3.86 -27.71 7.28
C LEU A 185 5.39 -27.75 7.15
N ARG A 186 5.90 -27.77 5.91
CA ARG A 186 7.33 -27.75 5.62
C ARG A 186 7.75 -26.48 4.89
N ASN A 187 9.02 -26.11 5.07
CA ASN A 187 9.62 -25.05 4.26
C ASN A 187 9.85 -25.53 2.81
N GLY A 188 10.04 -24.60 1.89
CA GLY A 188 10.24 -24.89 0.46
C GLY A 188 8.99 -25.36 -0.30
N PRO A 189 9.07 -25.50 -1.63
CA PRO A 189 7.93 -25.85 -2.47
C PRO A 189 7.37 -27.24 -2.16
N CYS A 190 6.05 -27.44 -2.24
CA CYS A 190 5.44 -28.75 -1.93
C CYS A 190 5.90 -29.93 -2.79
N LYS A 191 6.42 -29.68 -4.00
CA LYS A 191 6.97 -30.75 -4.86
C LYS A 191 8.37 -31.21 -4.41
N SER A 192 9.06 -30.41 -3.61
CA SER A 192 10.38 -30.69 -3.06
C SER A 192 10.52 -30.00 -1.71
N PRO A 193 9.72 -30.44 -0.70
CA PRO A 193 9.70 -29.78 0.59
C PRO A 193 11.08 -29.90 1.25
N GLY A 194 11.47 -28.83 1.92
CA GLY A 194 12.69 -28.77 2.69
C GLY A 194 12.62 -29.57 3.99
N LEU A 195 13.74 -29.53 4.71
CA LEU A 195 13.94 -30.34 5.91
C LEU A 195 13.17 -29.79 7.12
N ARG A 196 12.92 -28.47 7.19
CA ARG A 196 12.26 -27.86 8.34
C ARG A 196 10.77 -28.18 8.33
N ASN A 197 10.25 -28.57 9.50
CA ASN A 197 8.83 -28.80 9.71
C ASN A 197 8.34 -28.02 10.93
N ALA A 198 7.19 -27.36 10.82
CA ALA A 198 6.59 -26.69 11.98
C ALA A 198 6.27 -27.68 13.12
N ASN A 199 6.07 -28.96 12.81
CA ASN A 199 5.87 -30.02 13.80
C ASN A 199 7.08 -30.28 14.70
N ASP A 200 8.28 -29.85 14.29
CA ASP A 200 9.51 -29.98 15.08
C ASP A 200 9.59 -28.92 16.20
N GLY A 201 8.70 -27.93 16.19
CA GLY A 201 8.68 -26.83 17.17
C GLY A 201 9.83 -25.83 17.00
N PRO A 202 9.90 -24.80 17.86
CA PRO A 202 10.99 -23.83 17.80
C PRO A 202 12.32 -24.49 18.15
N PRO A 203 13.43 -24.13 17.46
CA PRO A 203 14.75 -24.62 17.78
C PRO A 203 15.18 -24.12 19.16
N ALA A 204 15.84 -24.98 19.95
CA ALA A 204 16.19 -24.67 21.33
C ALA A 204 17.01 -23.37 21.48
N ALA A 205 17.88 -23.07 20.50
CA ALA A 205 18.72 -21.87 20.49
C ALA A 205 17.91 -20.55 20.41
N LEU A 206 16.70 -20.58 19.84
CA LEU A 206 15.84 -19.39 19.66
C LEU A 206 14.56 -19.43 20.50
N ALA A 207 14.25 -20.55 21.14
CA ALA A 207 13.04 -20.72 21.94
C ALA A 207 12.92 -19.71 23.11
N GLN A 208 14.04 -19.16 23.59
CA GLN A 208 14.07 -18.15 24.67
C GLN A 208 14.45 -16.74 24.18
N ALA A 209 14.68 -16.58 22.88
CA ALA A 209 15.09 -15.29 22.30
C ALA A 209 13.94 -14.26 22.33
N ALA A 210 12.70 -14.70 22.49
CA ALA A 210 11.52 -13.83 22.61
C ALA A 210 10.51 -14.37 23.62
N LYS A 211 9.62 -13.49 24.08
CA LYS A 211 8.45 -13.86 24.89
C LYS A 211 7.46 -14.72 24.12
N VAL A 212 7.31 -14.43 22.82
CA VAL A 212 6.48 -15.20 21.89
C VAL A 212 7.35 -15.58 20.70
N VAL A 213 7.45 -16.88 20.44
CA VAL A 213 8.10 -17.41 19.25
C VAL A 213 7.03 -18.02 18.34
N THR A 214 6.98 -17.55 17.10
CA THR A 214 6.08 -18.04 16.06
C THR A 214 6.89 -18.66 14.92
N TYR A 215 6.24 -19.50 14.12
CA TYR A 215 6.74 -19.82 12.78
C TYR A 215 5.90 -19.05 11.75
N VAL A 216 6.49 -18.80 10.58
CA VAL A 216 5.79 -18.15 9.48
C VAL A 216 5.13 -19.18 8.57
N LEU A 217 3.84 -19.00 8.30
CA LEU A 217 3.02 -19.79 7.39
C LEU A 217 2.74 -18.96 6.14
N GLY A 218 3.23 -19.39 4.99
CA GLY A 218 3.15 -18.62 3.75
C GLY A 218 4.51 -18.04 3.33
N GLY A 219 4.50 -16.81 2.85
CA GLY A 219 5.62 -16.13 2.19
C GLY A 219 5.70 -16.39 0.68
N ASP A 220 6.70 -15.81 0.04
CA ASP A 220 6.91 -15.94 -1.41
C ASP A 220 6.88 -17.41 -1.89
N GLY A 221 6.17 -17.64 -2.99
CA GLY A 221 6.02 -18.96 -3.59
C GLY A 221 5.23 -19.98 -2.77
N CYS A 222 4.45 -19.56 -1.76
CA CYS A 222 3.64 -20.50 -0.99
C CYS A 222 2.59 -21.24 -1.83
N ASN A 223 2.38 -22.52 -1.48
CA ASN A 223 1.23 -23.29 -1.92
C ASN A 223 0.23 -23.36 -0.76
N SER A 224 -0.89 -22.65 -0.87
CA SER A 224 -1.94 -22.56 0.14
C SER A 224 -3.02 -23.64 0.04
N ASP A 225 -2.91 -24.53 -0.95
CA ASP A 225 -3.88 -25.60 -1.15
C ASP A 225 -3.90 -26.55 0.05
N GLY A 226 -5.11 -26.91 0.46
CA GLY A 226 -5.31 -28.03 1.39
C GLY A 226 -4.74 -27.84 2.79
N TRP A 227 -4.49 -26.61 3.27
CA TRP A 227 -4.10 -26.45 4.68
C TRP A 227 -5.17 -26.97 5.61
N ASP A 228 -4.74 -27.52 6.74
CA ASP A 228 -5.59 -27.94 7.85
C ASP A 228 -5.38 -26.97 9.03
N VAL A 229 -6.47 -26.34 9.49
CA VAL A 229 -6.43 -25.31 10.54
C VAL A 229 -5.95 -25.91 11.87
N ASP A 230 -6.39 -27.11 12.21
CA ASP A 230 -6.01 -27.77 13.46
C ASP A 230 -4.54 -28.18 13.45
N ALA A 231 -4.02 -28.68 12.32
CA ALA A 231 -2.62 -29.00 12.15
C ALA A 231 -1.73 -27.77 12.33
N VAL A 232 -2.11 -26.63 11.71
CA VAL A 232 -1.41 -25.35 11.86
C VAL A 232 -1.38 -24.92 13.34
N VAL A 233 -2.54 -24.87 13.99
CA VAL A 233 -2.66 -24.35 15.37
C VAL A 233 -1.94 -25.23 16.39
N ASN A 234 -1.88 -26.55 16.14
CA ASN A 234 -1.29 -27.53 17.04
C ASN A 234 0.13 -27.97 16.66
N ALA A 235 0.72 -27.40 15.61
CA ALA A 235 2.09 -27.66 15.20
C ALA A 235 3.08 -27.55 16.37
N GLY A 236 4.16 -28.32 16.31
CA GLY A 236 5.20 -28.36 17.33
C GLY A 236 4.78 -29.03 18.64
N GLY A 237 3.63 -29.71 18.67
CA GLY A 237 3.01 -30.18 19.91
C GLY A 237 2.59 -29.02 20.82
N GLY A 238 2.26 -27.86 20.23
CA GLY A 238 1.87 -26.67 20.98
C GLY A 238 3.02 -25.79 21.50
N ARG A 239 4.29 -26.16 21.23
CA ARG A 239 5.47 -25.39 21.68
C ARG A 239 5.63 -24.02 21.01
N TRP A 240 4.95 -23.78 19.89
CA TRP A 240 4.87 -22.44 19.29
C TRP A 240 3.94 -21.54 20.09
N GLY A 241 4.40 -20.33 20.40
CA GLY A 241 3.60 -19.29 21.04
C GLY A 241 2.58 -18.64 20.09
N GLY A 242 2.67 -18.92 18.79
CA GLY A 242 1.77 -18.38 17.78
C GLY A 242 2.13 -18.79 16.36
N VAL A 243 1.41 -18.21 15.41
CA VAL A 243 1.66 -18.35 13.96
C VAL A 243 1.63 -16.97 13.35
N ASP A 244 2.60 -16.70 12.49
CA ASP A 244 2.57 -15.57 11.56
C ASP A 244 2.05 -16.06 10.22
N ILE A 245 0.94 -15.51 9.76
CA ILE A 245 0.38 -15.82 8.44
C ILE A 245 0.91 -14.74 7.49
N ASP A 246 1.91 -15.11 6.70
CA ASP A 246 2.56 -14.22 5.75
C ASP A 246 1.90 -14.34 4.38
N LYS A 247 0.96 -13.42 4.12
CA LYS A 247 0.09 -13.49 2.94
C LYS A 247 0.75 -12.81 1.75
N GLU A 248 1.73 -13.49 1.17
CA GLU A 248 2.39 -13.09 -0.09
C GLU A 248 1.90 -13.93 -1.29
N CYS A 249 1.17 -15.03 -1.06
CA CYS A 249 0.48 -15.79 -2.10
C CYS A 249 -1.06 -15.74 -1.94
N SER A 250 -1.79 -16.28 -2.92
CA SER A 250 -3.23 -16.47 -2.78
C SER A 250 -3.50 -17.45 -1.66
N MET A 251 -4.29 -17.05 -0.65
CA MET A 251 -4.60 -17.87 0.53
C MET A 251 -6.10 -17.75 0.81
N ASP A 252 -6.72 -18.86 1.23
CA ASP A 252 -8.14 -18.90 1.55
C ASP A 252 -8.44 -18.02 2.79
N GLN A 253 -9.26 -16.98 2.59
CA GLN A 253 -9.60 -16.01 3.63
C GLN A 253 -10.40 -16.63 4.78
N ALA A 254 -11.30 -17.57 4.49
CA ALA A 254 -12.09 -18.25 5.53
C ALA A 254 -11.18 -19.08 6.43
N LYS A 255 -10.18 -19.71 5.82
CA LYS A 255 -9.15 -20.45 6.53
C LYS A 255 -8.26 -19.55 7.38
N ILE A 256 -7.81 -18.39 6.87
CA ILE A 256 -7.06 -17.39 7.66
C ILE A 256 -7.86 -17.02 8.91
N ASN A 257 -9.13 -16.67 8.74
CA ASN A 257 -10.04 -16.29 9.81
C ASN A 257 -10.21 -17.40 10.85
N ALA A 258 -10.41 -18.65 10.38
CA ALA A 258 -10.51 -19.82 11.24
C ALA A 258 -9.22 -20.07 12.04
N THR A 259 -8.05 -19.93 11.42
CA THR A 259 -6.75 -20.05 12.11
C THR A 259 -6.60 -18.99 13.20
N ILE A 260 -6.92 -17.72 12.92
CA ILE A 260 -6.84 -16.65 13.93
C ILE A 260 -7.79 -16.92 15.09
N GLN A 261 -9.03 -17.33 14.80
CA GLN A 261 -10.02 -17.67 15.81
C GLN A 261 -9.53 -18.82 16.71
N ALA A 262 -8.99 -19.88 16.10
CA ALA A 262 -8.48 -21.05 16.82
C ALA A 262 -7.22 -20.73 17.67
N LEU A 263 -6.31 -19.88 17.17
CA LEU A 263 -5.17 -19.38 17.96
C LEU A 263 -5.63 -18.55 19.15
N THR A 264 -6.60 -17.65 18.94
CA THR A 264 -7.18 -16.82 20.01
C THR A 264 -7.81 -17.67 21.10
N ALA A 265 -8.58 -18.70 20.72
CA ALA A 265 -9.20 -19.64 21.66
C ALA A 265 -8.18 -20.41 22.51
N LYS A 266 -6.94 -20.55 22.05
CA LYS A 266 -5.82 -21.19 22.77
C LYS A 266 -4.87 -20.19 23.42
N ASN A 267 -5.22 -18.91 23.47
CA ASN A 267 -4.35 -17.84 23.97
C ASN A 267 -2.96 -17.81 23.29
N LYS A 268 -2.95 -18.06 21.98
CA LYS A 268 -1.76 -17.97 21.14
C LYS A 268 -1.78 -16.70 20.29
N THR A 269 -0.59 -16.21 19.99
CA THR A 269 -0.40 -15.03 19.13
C THR A 269 -0.74 -15.36 17.68
N SER A 270 -1.47 -14.48 17.03
CA SER A 270 -1.63 -14.46 15.58
C SER A 270 -1.02 -13.19 15.01
N VAL A 271 -0.16 -13.35 14.01
CA VAL A 271 0.40 -12.24 13.24
C VAL A 271 -0.09 -12.36 11.81
N ILE A 272 -0.45 -11.24 11.21
CA ILE A 272 -0.65 -11.16 9.76
C ILE A 272 0.49 -10.31 9.20
N THR A 273 1.40 -10.96 8.48
CA THR A 273 2.43 -10.27 7.71
C THR A 273 1.96 -10.06 6.29
N TYR A 274 2.24 -8.87 5.76
CA TYR A 274 1.90 -8.52 4.39
C TYR A 274 2.87 -7.51 3.81
N LEU A 275 3.14 -7.68 2.52
CA LEU A 275 3.85 -6.67 1.74
C LEU A 275 2.93 -5.48 1.46
N THR A 276 3.54 -4.37 1.11
CA THR A 276 2.85 -3.07 1.16
C THR A 276 2.42 -2.57 -0.21
N ASP A 277 2.85 -3.29 -1.25
CA ASP A 277 2.47 -3.20 -2.65
C ASP A 277 1.27 -4.11 -3.03
N ILE A 278 0.84 -5.02 -2.15
CA ILE A 278 -0.36 -5.83 -2.41
C ILE A 278 -1.64 -5.04 -2.10
N ASP A 279 -2.74 -5.41 -2.75
CA ASP A 279 -4.07 -4.90 -2.40
C ASP A 279 -4.36 -5.16 -0.92
N LYS A 280 -4.76 -4.12 -0.20
CA LYS A 280 -5.03 -4.15 1.26
C LYS A 280 -6.50 -4.38 1.57
N SER A 281 -7.37 -4.43 0.57
CA SER A 281 -8.83 -4.61 0.75
C SER A 281 -9.19 -5.89 1.52
N TRP A 282 -8.38 -6.94 1.41
CA TRP A 282 -8.58 -8.19 2.14
C TRP A 282 -8.30 -8.05 3.64
N LEU A 283 -7.48 -7.10 4.08
CA LEU A 283 -7.19 -6.89 5.51
C LEU A 283 -8.48 -6.55 6.28
N ALA A 284 -9.41 -5.82 5.64
CA ALA A 284 -10.71 -5.51 6.23
C ALA A 284 -11.58 -6.76 6.47
N GLN A 285 -11.29 -7.86 5.78
CA GLN A 285 -12.02 -9.13 5.86
C GLN A 285 -11.44 -10.07 6.93
N VAL A 286 -10.30 -9.72 7.52
CA VAL A 286 -9.65 -10.51 8.58
C VAL A 286 -10.45 -10.39 9.87
N GLN A 287 -11.14 -11.46 10.24
CA GLN A 287 -12.00 -11.49 11.42
C GLN A 287 -11.89 -12.86 12.15
N PRO A 288 -11.63 -12.89 13.48
CA PRO A 288 -11.40 -11.73 14.33
C PRO A 288 -10.06 -11.05 14.00
N ALA A 289 -9.89 -9.80 14.45
CA ALA A 289 -8.62 -9.10 14.26
C ALA A 289 -7.48 -9.89 14.95
N PRO A 290 -6.32 -10.08 14.28
CA PRO A 290 -5.18 -10.79 14.82
C PRO A 290 -4.59 -10.05 16.04
N THR A 291 -3.60 -10.66 16.67
CA THR A 291 -2.80 -9.98 17.71
C THR A 291 -2.03 -8.81 17.11
N TYR A 292 -1.37 -9.05 15.97
CA TYR A 292 -0.59 -8.03 15.26
C TYR A 292 -0.79 -8.07 13.74
N TYR A 293 -0.67 -6.90 13.13
CA TYR A 293 -0.53 -6.69 11.70
C TYR A 293 0.89 -6.19 11.42
N ALA A 294 1.74 -7.02 10.81
CA ALA A 294 3.11 -6.66 10.45
C ALA A 294 3.16 -6.12 9.02
N ALA A 295 3.23 -4.79 8.90
CA ALA A 295 3.27 -4.11 7.61
C ALA A 295 4.72 -4.01 7.11
N MET A 296 5.10 -4.86 6.17
CA MET A 296 6.47 -4.95 5.68
C MET A 296 6.69 -4.00 4.50
N ALA A 297 7.50 -2.96 4.72
CA ALA A 297 8.04 -2.17 3.63
C ALA A 297 9.08 -3.03 2.88
N PHE A 298 8.77 -3.31 1.61
CA PHE A 298 9.45 -4.11 0.58
C PHE A 298 10.85 -4.72 0.89
N TRP A 299 11.09 -5.91 0.32
CA TRP A 299 12.35 -6.64 0.36
C TRP A 299 13.39 -6.01 -0.56
N GLY A 300 14.41 -5.37 0.00
CA GLY A 300 15.46 -4.76 -0.80
C GLY A 300 16.64 -4.31 0.04
N ALA A 301 17.84 -4.47 -0.51
CA ALA A 301 19.05 -3.93 0.09
C ALA A 301 18.96 -2.40 0.10
N GLU A 302 18.91 -1.82 1.30
CA GLU A 302 18.98 -0.38 1.59
C GLU A 302 17.74 0.44 1.22
N PHE A 303 17.09 1.06 2.20
CA PHE A 303 16.04 2.06 1.94
C PHE A 303 16.68 3.37 1.46
N CYS A 304 16.29 3.85 0.27
CA CYS A 304 16.73 5.17 -0.18
C CYS A 304 16.03 6.29 0.61
N SER A 305 16.81 7.09 1.34
CA SER A 305 16.33 8.39 1.82
C SER A 305 16.22 9.37 0.67
N ALA A 306 15.18 10.21 0.67
CA ALA A 306 15.09 11.36 -0.22
C ALA A 306 16.30 12.30 -0.09
N SER A 307 16.88 12.38 1.11
CA SER A 307 17.98 13.31 1.44
C SER A 307 19.37 12.71 1.22
N ARG A 308 19.49 11.38 1.13
CA ARG A 308 20.76 10.65 1.00
C ARG A 308 20.59 9.37 0.18
N PRO A 309 20.43 9.46 -1.16
CA PRO A 309 20.37 8.28 -2.00
C PRO A 309 21.74 7.61 -2.03
N ALA A 310 21.90 6.48 -1.35
CA ALA A 310 23.09 5.64 -1.50
C ALA A 310 23.06 4.96 -2.89
N GLN A 311 24.22 4.76 -3.50
CA GLN A 311 24.30 4.04 -4.77
C GLN A 311 23.98 2.56 -4.54
N GLY A 312 22.91 2.06 -5.15
CA GLY A 312 22.45 0.67 -4.97
C GLY A 312 21.26 0.49 -4.02
N CYS A 313 20.74 1.59 -3.45
CA CYS A 313 19.58 1.49 -2.57
C CYS A 313 18.28 1.17 -3.31
N VAL A 314 17.42 0.38 -2.66
CA VAL A 314 16.08 0.05 -3.11
C VAL A 314 15.13 1.15 -2.65
N ARG A 315 14.51 1.79 -3.64
CA ARG A 315 13.38 2.69 -3.42
C ARG A 315 12.12 1.84 -3.23
N GLY A 316 11.14 2.36 -2.48
CA GLY A 316 9.85 1.68 -2.30
C GLY A 316 9.10 1.51 -3.64
N PRO A 317 7.89 0.93 -3.61
CA PRO A 317 7.04 0.80 -4.79
C PRO A 317 6.99 2.10 -5.61
N GLY A 318 7.28 2.00 -6.91
CA GLY A 318 7.33 3.16 -7.82
C GLY A 318 8.56 4.06 -7.66
N GLY A 319 9.63 3.62 -7.01
CA GLY A 319 10.84 4.43 -6.92
C GLY A 319 10.75 5.55 -5.88
N LEU A 320 9.86 5.43 -4.88
CA LEU A 320 9.67 6.46 -3.86
C LEU A 320 10.65 6.30 -2.68
N PRO A 321 11.12 7.42 -2.10
CA PRO A 321 11.89 7.38 -0.86
C PRO A 321 10.99 6.93 0.31
N TYR A 322 11.59 6.29 1.31
CA TYR A 322 10.82 5.74 2.44
C TYR A 322 10.06 6.83 3.22
N GLU A 323 10.56 8.05 3.24
CA GLU A 323 9.90 9.19 3.90
C GLU A 323 8.55 9.53 3.28
N THR A 324 8.34 9.20 2.00
CA THR A 324 7.07 9.41 1.31
C THR A 324 6.20 8.16 1.36
N PHE A 325 6.81 7.00 1.13
CA PHE A 325 6.07 5.75 1.01
C PHE A 325 5.49 5.27 2.34
N ILE A 326 6.28 5.31 3.43
CA ILE A 326 5.87 4.74 4.72
C ILE A 326 4.64 5.46 5.31
N PRO A 327 4.54 6.80 5.32
CA PRO A 327 3.33 7.46 5.81
C PRO A 327 2.06 7.09 5.03
N ASN A 328 2.16 6.97 3.69
CA ASN A 328 1.05 6.55 2.84
C ASN A 328 0.64 5.10 3.15
N MET A 329 1.62 4.21 3.27
CA MET A 329 1.42 2.82 3.67
C MET A 329 0.72 2.70 5.03
N ILE A 330 1.11 3.50 6.02
CA ILE A 330 0.45 3.55 7.34
C ILE A 330 -1.00 3.98 7.19
N LYS A 331 -1.25 5.08 6.49
CA LYS A 331 -2.61 5.60 6.26
C LYS A 331 -3.52 4.56 5.60
N ASP A 332 -3.05 3.90 4.55
CA ASP A 332 -3.83 2.90 3.81
C ASP A 332 -4.08 1.63 4.63
N SER A 333 -3.07 1.21 5.40
CA SER A 333 -3.19 0.07 6.31
C SER A 333 -4.22 0.36 7.39
N LEU A 334 -4.13 1.50 8.08
CA LEU A 334 -5.07 1.92 9.12
C LEU A 334 -6.49 2.13 8.59
N LYS A 335 -6.63 2.59 7.35
CA LYS A 335 -7.95 2.64 6.67
C LYS A 335 -8.53 1.25 6.50
N SER A 336 -7.71 0.26 6.16
CA SER A 336 -8.15 -1.11 5.86
C SER A 336 -8.45 -1.91 7.14
N ILE A 337 -7.59 -1.83 8.16
CA ILE A 337 -7.78 -2.55 9.44
C ILE A 337 -8.64 -1.78 10.45
N GLY A 338 -8.95 -0.51 10.18
CA GLY A 338 -9.61 0.41 11.09
C GLY A 338 -8.63 1.06 12.07
N ALA A 339 -8.73 2.38 12.24
CA ALA A 339 -7.81 3.17 13.08
C ALA A 339 -7.78 2.72 14.56
N GLY A 340 -8.86 2.13 15.07
CA GLY A 340 -8.90 1.54 16.42
C GLY A 340 -7.93 0.37 16.62
N ASN A 341 -7.41 -0.21 15.54
CA ASN A 341 -6.39 -1.27 15.56
C ASN A 341 -4.96 -0.73 15.37
N SER A 342 -4.70 0.59 15.48
CA SER A 342 -3.36 1.16 15.28
C SER A 342 -2.29 0.50 16.16
N ARG A 343 -2.60 0.23 17.42
CA ARG A 343 -1.71 -0.46 18.37
C ARG A 343 -1.43 -1.92 18.03
N LYS A 344 -2.19 -2.52 17.13
CA LYS A 344 -1.91 -3.86 16.58
C LYS A 344 -1.02 -3.80 15.34
N MET A 345 -0.94 -2.66 14.68
CA MET A 345 -0.06 -2.47 13.52
C MET A 345 1.38 -2.28 13.98
N ILE A 346 2.31 -3.08 13.45
CA ILE A 346 3.75 -2.95 13.67
C ILE A 346 4.46 -2.71 12.34
N LEU A 347 5.46 -1.83 12.35
CA LEU A 347 6.18 -1.44 11.14
C LEU A 347 7.36 -2.36 10.87
N GLY A 348 7.38 -2.96 9.69
CA GLY A 348 8.49 -3.74 9.18
C GLY A 348 9.70 -2.88 8.86
N LEU A 349 10.85 -3.17 9.48
CA LEU A 349 12.15 -2.58 9.19
C LEU A 349 13.09 -3.68 8.68
N HIS A 350 13.72 -3.49 7.53
CA HIS A 350 14.70 -4.45 7.03
C HIS A 350 16.07 -4.25 7.68
N ALA A 351 16.64 -5.30 8.29
CA ALA A 351 17.93 -5.19 8.98
C ALA A 351 19.08 -4.76 8.04
N VAL A 352 19.16 -5.38 6.85
CA VAL A 352 20.22 -5.08 5.88
C VAL A 352 19.95 -3.71 5.26
N GLY A 353 20.96 -2.84 5.31
CA GLY A 353 20.88 -1.47 4.80
C GLY A 353 20.24 -0.47 5.75
N SER A 354 19.81 -0.91 6.95
CA SER A 354 19.43 0.01 8.02
C SER A 354 20.64 0.78 8.57
N ASN A 355 20.40 2.03 8.94
CA ASN A 355 21.32 2.91 9.64
C ASN A 355 20.58 3.69 10.74
N GLU A 356 21.25 4.62 11.41
CA GLU A 356 20.65 5.39 12.49
C GLU A 356 19.45 6.24 12.04
N ALA A 357 19.52 6.85 10.85
CA ALA A 357 18.45 7.70 10.32
C ALA A 357 17.19 6.89 9.97
N THR A 358 17.35 5.68 9.42
CA THR A 358 16.21 4.78 9.19
C THR A 358 15.61 4.30 10.51
N VAL A 359 16.43 3.95 11.50
CA VAL A 359 15.92 3.55 12.83
C VAL A 359 15.11 4.70 13.44
N ASP A 360 15.65 5.90 13.48
CA ASP A 360 14.97 7.08 14.03
C ASP A 360 13.66 7.39 13.30
N PHE A 361 13.67 7.30 11.97
CA PHE A 361 12.46 7.51 11.18
C PHE A 361 11.37 6.50 11.53
N TRP A 362 11.70 5.21 11.61
CA TRP A 362 10.73 4.17 12.00
C TRP A 362 10.19 4.42 13.41
N CYS A 363 11.06 4.74 14.37
CA CYS A 363 10.64 5.12 15.73
C CYS A 363 9.68 6.32 15.71
N GLY A 364 10.00 7.34 14.92
CA GLY A 364 9.17 8.53 14.74
C GLY A 364 7.78 8.19 14.17
N GLN A 365 7.72 7.35 13.14
CA GLN A 365 6.45 6.90 12.56
C GLN A 365 5.61 6.10 13.55
N VAL A 366 6.22 5.22 14.33
CA VAL A 366 5.54 4.43 15.37
C VAL A 366 4.91 5.33 16.43
N LYS A 367 5.66 6.32 16.93
CA LYS A 367 5.18 7.26 17.96
C LYS A 367 4.11 8.20 17.41
N ALA A 368 4.35 8.80 16.24
CA ALA A 368 3.45 9.78 15.64
C ALA A 368 2.08 9.19 15.26
N ASN A 369 2.04 7.93 14.83
CA ASN A 369 0.82 7.26 14.41
C ASN A 369 0.23 6.32 15.48
N ASN A 370 0.75 6.34 16.71
CA ASN A 370 0.28 5.51 17.82
C ASN A 370 0.23 4.01 17.43
N LEU A 371 1.31 3.52 16.82
CA LEU A 371 1.43 2.13 16.36
C LEU A 371 1.87 1.19 17.49
N GLY A 372 1.82 -0.12 17.23
CA GLY A 372 2.20 -1.15 18.19
C GLY A 372 3.71 -1.28 18.42
N GLY A 373 4.54 -1.00 17.41
CA GLY A 373 5.99 -1.15 17.52
C GLY A 373 6.71 -1.34 16.19
N VAL A 374 7.93 -1.87 16.25
CA VAL A 374 8.77 -2.18 15.09
C VAL A 374 9.03 -3.69 15.02
N PHE A 375 9.02 -4.22 13.81
CA PHE A 375 9.33 -5.60 13.49
C PHE A 375 10.51 -5.66 12.52
N VAL A 376 11.62 -6.27 12.92
CA VAL A 376 12.85 -6.25 12.09
C VAL A 376 12.97 -7.55 11.25
N SER A 377 12.95 -7.46 9.92
CA SER A 377 13.26 -8.63 9.06
C SER A 377 14.76 -8.89 8.98
N PHE A 378 15.12 -10.18 8.93
CA PHE A 378 16.50 -10.65 9.02
C PHE A 378 17.22 -10.06 10.23
N ILE A 379 16.54 -10.11 11.38
CA ILE A 379 16.99 -9.48 12.61
C ILE A 379 18.42 -9.93 13.00
N GLU A 380 18.80 -11.16 12.69
CA GLU A 380 20.15 -11.69 12.90
C GLU A 380 21.27 -10.92 12.16
N LYS A 381 20.93 -10.13 11.15
CA LYS A 381 21.86 -9.32 10.34
C LYS A 381 21.96 -7.86 10.81
N MET A 382 21.13 -7.42 11.77
CA MET A 382 21.13 -6.04 12.23
C MET A 382 22.34 -5.76 13.13
N GLN A 383 22.98 -4.60 12.93
CA GLN A 383 24.17 -4.23 13.72
C GLN A 383 23.81 -4.00 15.20
N PRO A 384 24.66 -4.44 16.16
CA PRO A 384 24.41 -4.27 17.59
C PRO A 384 24.08 -2.83 18.04
N ALA A 385 24.76 -1.83 17.47
CA ALA A 385 24.51 -0.42 17.81
C ALA A 385 23.09 0.03 17.43
N LEU A 386 22.59 -0.45 16.28
CA LEU A 386 21.23 -0.13 15.82
C LEU A 386 20.17 -0.82 16.69
N PHE A 387 20.44 -2.02 17.20
CA PHE A 387 19.56 -2.66 18.18
C PHE A 387 19.41 -1.85 19.46
N THR A 388 20.53 -1.41 20.02
CA THR A 388 20.52 -0.58 21.24
C THR A 388 19.72 0.69 21.01
N ARG A 389 19.92 1.34 19.84
CA ARG A 389 19.19 2.55 19.45
C ARG A 389 17.69 2.30 19.30
N LEU A 390 17.30 1.24 18.58
CA LEU A 390 15.90 0.87 18.39
C LEU A 390 15.22 0.51 19.71
N ARG A 391 15.89 -0.21 20.61
CA ARG A 391 15.37 -0.52 21.95
C ARG A 391 15.17 0.74 22.80
N ALA A 392 16.15 1.64 22.79
CA ALA A 392 16.05 2.90 23.53
C ALA A 392 14.89 3.75 23.00
N CYS A 393 14.74 3.88 21.69
CA CYS A 393 13.65 4.68 21.12
C CYS A 393 12.25 4.11 21.43
N LEU A 394 12.09 2.80 21.58
CA LEU A 394 10.81 2.15 21.87
C LEU A 394 10.51 2.02 23.37
N ALA A 395 11.45 2.42 24.23
CA ALA A 395 11.27 2.39 25.68
C ALA A 395 10.47 3.59 26.22
N ASP A 396 10.49 4.73 25.50
CA ASP A 396 9.68 5.93 25.77
C ASP A 396 8.34 5.88 25.02
#